data_AF-A0ABD1JPX0-F1
#
_entry.id   AF-A0ABD1JPX0-F1
#
_cell.length_a   1.000
_cell.length_b   1.000
_cell.length_c   1.000
_cell.angle_alpha   90.00
_cell.angle_beta   90.00
_cell.angle_gamma   90.00
#
_symmetry.space_group_name_H-M   'P 1'
#
loop_
_entity.id
_entity.type
_entity.pdbx_description
1 polymer ?
#
loop_
_entity_poly.entity_id
_entity_poly.type
_entity_poly.pdbx_seq_one_letter_code
_entity_poly.pdbx_strand_id
1 'polypeptide(L)'
;MSRHNRCKSAHWLTQRLPRMKLFYSALALFFSFVVVLDAQLVCWQALMQCHNEPECERAYSQYLSACEGNIRGARQKCPSHCISALVRLNLTVSGPALETCDCGEDALCRKSKKAIEPCLPRIQPEGIGCTAARQRCEEDASCQSSLTAYLAYCGQLFNGRKCSSRCKSTIQQMLFIPNGMLLNQCVCDGVERPFCEVVKENMSKLCNIGDRDGTTTDQAEADYVYEDEDIDFKTEMLDHDTVVSYSGSPGLSCHILLLLMVLTVTL
;
A
#
# COMPACT_ATOMS: atom_id res chain seq x y z
N MET A 1 21.19 -70.20 -56.85
CA MET A 1 20.12 -69.66 -57.71
C MET A 1 19.60 -68.38 -57.06
N SER A 2 19.83 -67.18 -57.64
CA SER A 2 19.20 -66.61 -58.86
C SER A 2 17.84 -66.00 -58.50
N ARG A 3 17.76 -64.69 -58.20
CA ARG A 3 17.74 -63.50 -59.11
C ARG A 3 16.33 -63.13 -59.60
N HIS A 4 15.97 -61.89 -59.25
CA HIS A 4 15.43 -60.84 -60.12
C HIS A 4 13.97 -60.86 -60.59
N ASN A 5 13.31 -59.74 -60.26
CA ASN A 5 12.55 -58.80 -61.12
C ASN A 5 11.23 -58.40 -60.44
N ARG A 6 10.68 -57.19 -60.51
CA ARG A 6 11.01 -55.87 -61.08
C ARG A 6 9.96 -54.93 -60.44
N CYS A 7 10.32 -53.83 -59.80
CA CYS A 7 10.24 -52.46 -60.31
C CYS A 7 8.93 -52.10 -61.07
N LYS A 8 8.14 -51.16 -60.50
CA LYS A 8 7.50 -49.96 -61.13
C LYS A 8 6.61 -49.27 -60.08
N SER A 9 7.00 -48.10 -59.58
CA SER A 9 6.51 -46.78 -60.04
C SER A 9 5.12 -46.41 -59.52
N ALA A 10 5.07 -45.51 -58.54
CA ALA A 10 3.98 -44.54 -58.38
C ALA A 10 4.47 -43.38 -57.50
N HIS A 11 5.30 -42.53 -58.12
CA HIS A 11 5.35 -41.12 -57.80
C HIS A 11 3.95 -40.53 -58.09
N TRP A 12 3.58 -39.45 -57.39
CA TRP A 12 2.34 -38.65 -57.55
C TRP A 12 1.11 -39.09 -56.75
N LEU A 13 0.83 -38.32 -55.68
CA LEU A 13 -0.48 -37.86 -55.17
C LEU A 13 -0.23 -37.39 -53.72
N THR A 14 0.44 -36.26 -53.48
CA THR A 14 -0.22 -34.94 -53.30
C THR A 14 -1.75 -35.01 -53.12
N GLN A 15 -2.23 -35.82 -52.16
CA GLN A 15 -3.61 -35.71 -51.70
C GLN A 15 -3.75 -34.48 -50.80
N ARG A 16 -4.09 -33.37 -51.45
CA ARG A 16 -4.78 -32.22 -50.89
C ARG A 16 -5.98 -32.69 -50.06
N LEU A 17 -5.84 -32.88 -48.76
CA LEU A 17 -6.93 -32.72 -47.80
C LEU A 17 -6.32 -32.41 -46.43
N PRO A 18 -6.83 -31.42 -45.67
CA PRO A 18 -7.77 -30.38 -46.08
C PRO A 18 -7.40 -29.02 -45.49
N ARG A 19 -7.11 -28.04 -46.36
CA ARG A 19 -7.10 -26.62 -45.96
C ARG A 19 -8.35 -26.28 -45.15
N MET A 20 -9.51 -26.88 -45.45
CA MET A 20 -10.73 -26.72 -44.65
C MET A 20 -10.63 -27.21 -43.20
N LYS A 21 -10.08 -28.40 -42.86
CA LYS A 21 -10.03 -28.81 -41.43
C LYS A 21 -8.98 -28.02 -40.63
N LEU A 22 -7.89 -27.58 -41.26
CA LEU A 22 -6.97 -26.64 -40.62
C LEU A 22 -7.64 -25.28 -40.38
N PHE A 23 -8.43 -24.78 -41.34
CA PHE A 23 -9.20 -23.54 -41.17
C PHE A 23 -10.26 -23.66 -40.07
N TYR A 24 -11.01 -24.77 -40.00
CA TYR A 24 -11.99 -24.99 -38.94
C TYR A 24 -11.34 -25.15 -37.56
N SER A 25 -10.18 -25.81 -37.49
CA SER A 25 -9.41 -25.92 -36.24
C SER A 25 -8.84 -24.58 -35.79
N ALA A 26 -8.34 -23.76 -36.72
CA ALA A 26 -7.87 -22.41 -36.43
C ALA A 26 -9.03 -21.47 -36.03
N LEU A 27 -10.18 -21.58 -36.69
CA LEU A 27 -11.40 -20.86 -36.31
C LEU A 27 -11.90 -21.27 -34.93
N ALA A 28 -11.89 -22.56 -34.59
CA ALA A 28 -12.29 -23.04 -33.27
C ALA A 28 -11.34 -22.54 -32.16
N LEU A 29 -10.02 -22.56 -32.41
CA LEU A 29 -9.03 -21.99 -31.48
C LEU A 29 -9.18 -20.47 -31.36
N PHE A 30 -9.46 -19.76 -32.46
CA PHE A 30 -9.73 -18.33 -32.46
C PHE A 30 -11.02 -18.00 -31.69
N PHE A 31 -12.11 -18.74 -31.90
CA PHE A 31 -13.36 -18.59 -31.14
C PHE A 31 -13.15 -18.91 -29.66
N SER A 32 -12.40 -19.97 -29.31
CA SER A 32 -12.03 -20.24 -27.91
C SER A 32 -11.21 -19.12 -27.30
N PHE A 33 -10.25 -18.55 -28.05
CA PHE A 33 -9.42 -17.45 -27.57
C PHE A 33 -10.24 -16.15 -27.39
N VAL A 34 -11.18 -15.89 -28.31
CA VAL A 34 -12.12 -14.75 -28.21
C VAL A 34 -13.07 -14.90 -27.01
N VAL A 35 -13.55 -16.11 -26.72
CA VAL A 35 -14.42 -16.37 -25.54
C VAL A 35 -13.64 -16.21 -24.23
N VAL A 36 -12.33 -16.46 -24.22
CA VAL A 36 -11.46 -16.26 -23.05
C VAL A 36 -11.09 -14.79 -22.85
N LEU A 37 -11.20 -13.94 -23.88
CA LEU A 37 -10.63 -12.58 -23.85
C LEU A 37 -11.52 -11.49 -23.25
N ASP A 38 -12.85 -11.64 -23.10
CA ASP A 38 -13.66 -10.53 -22.59
C ASP A 38 -15.06 -10.92 -22.05
N ALA A 39 -15.14 -11.97 -21.22
CA ALA A 39 -16.35 -12.17 -20.42
C ALA A 39 -16.29 -11.30 -19.16
N GLN A 40 -16.48 -9.98 -19.30
CA GLN A 40 -16.69 -9.11 -18.14
C GLN A 40 -17.99 -9.53 -17.43
N LEU A 41 -17.88 -9.87 -16.14
CA LEU A 41 -19.05 -10.21 -15.32
C LEU A 41 -19.99 -9.01 -15.28
N VAL A 42 -21.29 -9.24 -15.33
CA VAL A 42 -22.26 -8.18 -15.01
C VAL A 42 -22.17 -7.87 -13.52
N CYS A 43 -22.26 -6.60 -13.12
CA CYS A 43 -22.00 -6.20 -11.73
C CYS A 43 -22.90 -6.88 -10.69
N TRP A 44 -24.14 -7.20 -11.03
CA TRP A 44 -24.99 -7.97 -10.12
C TRP A 44 -24.48 -9.41 -9.92
N GLN A 45 -23.86 -10.02 -10.94
CA GLN A 45 -23.29 -11.36 -10.85
C GLN A 45 -22.01 -11.36 -10.01
N ALA A 46 -21.15 -10.35 -10.19
CA ALA A 46 -19.98 -10.14 -9.33
C ALA A 46 -20.39 -9.92 -7.86
N LEU A 47 -21.47 -9.18 -7.64
CA LEU A 47 -22.03 -8.96 -6.31
C LEU A 47 -22.53 -10.25 -5.66
N MET A 48 -23.24 -11.10 -6.40
CA MET A 48 -23.67 -12.41 -5.89
C MET A 48 -22.49 -13.32 -5.52
N GLN A 49 -21.41 -13.30 -6.30
CA GLN A 49 -20.19 -14.05 -5.96
C GLN A 49 -19.56 -13.53 -4.66
N CYS A 50 -19.49 -12.20 -4.50
CA CYS A 50 -18.99 -11.59 -3.28
C CYS A 50 -19.86 -11.92 -2.06
N HIS A 51 -21.19 -11.93 -2.18
CA HIS A 51 -22.07 -12.32 -1.07
C HIS A 51 -21.93 -13.79 -0.66
N ASN A 52 -21.57 -14.68 -1.60
CA ASN A 52 -21.30 -16.09 -1.28
C ASN A 52 -19.96 -16.28 -0.55
N GLU A 53 -19.08 -15.27 -0.54
CA GLU A 53 -17.81 -15.26 0.17
C GLU A 53 -17.95 -14.41 1.46
N PRO A 54 -17.89 -15.02 2.66
CA PRO A 54 -18.23 -14.31 3.91
C PRO A 54 -17.31 -13.12 4.20
N GLU A 55 -16.02 -13.22 3.84
CA GLU A 55 -15.09 -12.11 4.02
C GLU A 55 -15.31 -10.99 3.00
N CYS A 56 -15.69 -11.32 1.76
CA CYS A 56 -16.05 -10.33 0.75
C CYS A 56 -17.33 -9.60 1.12
N GLU A 57 -18.36 -10.30 1.59
CA GLU A 57 -19.61 -9.69 2.05
C GLU A 57 -19.36 -8.66 3.16
N ARG A 58 -18.56 -9.01 4.16
CA ARG A 58 -18.17 -8.09 5.24
C ARG A 58 -17.39 -6.90 4.71
N ALA A 59 -16.39 -7.12 3.86
CA ALA A 59 -15.60 -6.06 3.26
C ALA A 59 -16.47 -5.12 2.40
N TYR A 60 -17.44 -5.66 1.67
CA TYR A 60 -18.38 -4.90 0.86
C TYR A 60 -19.30 -4.02 1.73
N SER A 61 -19.78 -4.53 2.86
CA SER A 61 -20.56 -3.72 3.83
C SER A 61 -19.74 -2.55 4.43
N GLN A 62 -18.45 -2.79 4.70
CA GLN A 62 -17.52 -1.76 5.18
C GLN A 62 -17.24 -0.72 4.09
N TYR A 63 -17.11 -1.15 2.85
CA TYR A 63 -16.99 -0.26 1.69
C TYR A 63 -18.21 0.67 1.56
N LEU A 64 -19.43 0.12 1.58
CA LEU A 64 -20.66 0.91 1.43
C LEU A 64 -20.80 1.98 2.51
N SER A 65 -20.46 1.64 3.76
CA SER A 65 -20.53 2.58 4.89
C SER A 65 -19.40 3.62 4.84
N ALA A 66 -18.16 3.22 4.56
CA ALA A 66 -17.02 4.13 4.51
C ALA A 66 -17.09 5.12 3.33
N CYS A 67 -17.65 4.70 2.21
CA CYS A 67 -17.68 5.47 0.97
C CYS A 67 -19.05 6.13 0.68
N GLU A 68 -20.01 6.04 1.60
CA GLU A 68 -21.39 6.53 1.42
C GLU A 68 -21.45 7.98 0.89
N GLY A 69 -20.64 8.88 1.48
CA GLY A 69 -20.59 10.28 1.08
C GLY A 69 -20.11 10.50 -0.35
N ASN A 70 -19.21 9.65 -0.84
CA ASN A 70 -18.69 9.70 -2.21
C ASN A 70 -19.71 9.07 -3.18
N ILE A 71 -20.24 7.89 -2.85
CA ILE A 71 -21.25 7.18 -3.66
C ILE A 71 -22.49 8.05 -3.89
N ARG A 72 -22.95 8.77 -2.86
CA ARG A 72 -24.10 9.69 -2.97
C ARG A 72 -23.77 11.01 -3.67
N GLY A 73 -22.48 11.29 -3.94
CA GLY A 73 -22.02 12.53 -4.55
C GLY A 73 -21.95 13.73 -3.59
N ALA A 74 -21.96 13.51 -2.28
CA ALA A 74 -21.84 14.56 -1.26
C ALA A 74 -20.38 15.02 -1.04
N ARG A 75 -19.39 14.22 -1.46
CA ARG A 75 -17.95 14.53 -1.33
C ARG A 75 -17.22 14.26 -2.64
N GLN A 76 -16.35 15.19 -3.03
CA GLN A 76 -15.49 15.07 -4.22
C GLN A 76 -14.08 14.55 -3.90
N LYS A 77 -13.63 14.67 -2.64
CA LYS A 77 -12.37 14.11 -2.16
C LYS A 77 -12.62 12.78 -1.46
N CYS A 78 -11.70 11.84 -1.62
CA CYS A 78 -11.81 10.51 -1.01
C CYS A 78 -11.25 10.52 0.41
N PRO A 79 -12.05 10.15 1.43
CA PRO A 79 -11.54 10.04 2.77
C PRO A 79 -10.67 8.79 2.93
N SER A 80 -9.67 8.86 3.81
CA SER A 80 -8.72 7.77 4.05
C SER A 80 -9.39 6.44 4.43
N HIS A 81 -10.46 6.47 5.23
CA HIS A 81 -11.20 5.26 5.62
C HIS A 81 -11.94 4.59 4.45
N CYS A 82 -12.42 5.35 3.47
CA CYS A 82 -13.01 4.79 2.25
C CYS A 82 -11.95 4.10 1.39
N ILE A 83 -10.77 4.71 1.26
CA ILE A 83 -9.63 4.10 0.55
C ILE A 83 -9.24 2.77 1.22
N SER A 84 -9.10 2.76 2.56
CA SER A 84 -8.78 1.54 3.31
C SER A 84 -9.83 0.44 3.14
N ALA A 85 -11.12 0.79 3.10
CA ALA A 85 -12.20 -0.17 2.87
C ALA A 85 -12.17 -0.75 1.45
N LEU A 86 -11.90 0.07 0.44
CA LEU A 86 -11.71 -0.37 -0.94
C LEU A 86 -10.51 -1.32 -1.08
N VAL A 87 -9.37 -1.01 -0.45
CA VAL A 87 -8.20 -1.89 -0.45
C VAL A 87 -8.54 -3.25 0.16
N ARG A 88 -9.26 -3.27 1.30
CA ARG A 88 -9.70 -4.52 1.95
C ARG A 88 -10.63 -5.33 1.06
N LEU A 89 -11.58 -4.68 0.40
CA LEU A 89 -12.47 -5.34 -0.56
C LEU A 89 -11.67 -5.94 -1.72
N ASN A 90 -10.69 -5.22 -2.26
CA ASN A 90 -9.88 -5.71 -3.38
C ASN A 90 -8.90 -6.84 -3.00
N LEU A 91 -8.66 -7.09 -1.71
CA LEU A 91 -7.85 -8.20 -1.23
C LEU A 91 -8.63 -9.52 -1.09
N THR A 92 -9.96 -9.50 -1.22
CA THR A 92 -10.79 -10.71 -1.20
C THR A 92 -10.77 -11.42 -2.55
N VAL A 93 -11.28 -12.66 -2.61
CA VAL A 93 -11.24 -13.44 -3.84
C VAL A 93 -12.17 -12.84 -4.90
N SER A 94 -13.38 -12.46 -4.49
CA SER A 94 -14.43 -11.97 -5.39
C SER A 94 -14.47 -10.44 -5.52
N GLY A 95 -13.83 -9.70 -4.63
CA GLY A 95 -13.88 -8.24 -4.57
C GLY A 95 -13.39 -7.50 -5.82
N PRO A 96 -12.26 -7.89 -6.44
CA PRO A 96 -11.74 -7.24 -7.65
C PRO A 96 -12.73 -7.24 -8.84
N ALA A 97 -13.63 -8.24 -8.89
CA ALA A 97 -14.64 -8.33 -9.94
C ALA A 97 -15.69 -7.19 -9.84
N LEU A 98 -15.92 -6.62 -8.65
CA LEU A 98 -16.86 -5.51 -8.46
C LEU A 98 -16.35 -4.21 -9.09
N GLU A 99 -15.03 -4.03 -9.15
CA GLU A 99 -14.42 -2.87 -9.81
C GLU A 99 -14.48 -2.99 -11.33
N THR A 100 -14.30 -4.20 -11.87
CA THR A 100 -14.15 -4.45 -13.32
C THR A 100 -15.43 -4.89 -14.04
N CYS A 101 -16.49 -5.24 -13.30
CA CYS A 101 -17.76 -5.67 -13.87
C CYS A 101 -18.44 -4.65 -14.79
N ASP A 102 -19.29 -5.13 -15.70
CA ASP A 102 -20.14 -4.29 -16.55
C ASP A 102 -21.46 -3.94 -15.83
N CYS A 103 -21.80 -2.65 -15.82
CA CYS A 103 -23.07 -2.16 -15.28
C CYS A 103 -24.25 -2.35 -16.25
N GLY A 104 -24.02 -2.69 -17.52
CA GLY A 104 -25.07 -2.79 -18.53
C GLY A 104 -25.83 -1.47 -18.67
N GLU A 105 -27.17 -1.50 -18.51
CA GLU A 105 -28.04 -0.33 -18.58
C GLU A 105 -28.29 0.37 -17.23
N ASP A 106 -27.78 -0.15 -16.11
CA ASP A 106 -27.99 0.42 -14.77
C ASP A 106 -27.25 1.75 -14.56
N ALA A 107 -28.02 2.85 -14.54
CA ALA A 107 -27.50 4.19 -14.35
C ALA A 107 -26.98 4.45 -12.93
N LEU A 108 -27.55 3.80 -11.90
CA LEU A 108 -27.10 3.93 -10.52
C LEU A 108 -25.75 3.23 -10.34
N CYS A 109 -25.59 2.04 -10.91
CA CYS A 109 -24.32 1.32 -10.94
C CYS A 109 -23.22 2.18 -11.58
N ARG A 110 -23.46 2.70 -12.80
CA ARG A 110 -22.50 3.58 -13.50
C ARG A 110 -22.15 4.83 -12.69
N LYS A 111 -23.15 5.50 -12.12
CA LYS A 111 -22.95 6.71 -11.31
C LYS A 111 -22.11 6.39 -10.06
N SER A 112 -22.41 5.29 -9.37
CA SER A 112 -21.68 4.86 -8.18
C SER A 112 -20.23 4.50 -8.50
N LYS A 113 -19.99 3.72 -9.57
CA LYS A 113 -18.64 3.37 -10.04
C LYS A 113 -17.84 4.62 -10.44
N LYS A 114 -18.46 5.57 -11.12
CA LYS A 114 -17.81 6.86 -11.46
C LYS A 114 -17.51 7.70 -10.23
N ALA A 115 -18.40 7.72 -9.24
CA ALA A 115 -18.22 8.52 -8.03
C ALA A 115 -17.09 7.99 -7.14
N ILE A 116 -16.82 6.68 -7.19
CA ILE A 116 -15.74 6.04 -6.44
C ILE A 116 -14.40 5.97 -7.20
N GLU A 117 -14.41 6.18 -8.51
CA GLU A 117 -13.24 6.19 -9.38
C GLU A 117 -12.05 7.04 -8.86
N PRO A 118 -12.24 8.21 -8.21
CA PRO A 118 -11.14 8.98 -7.62
C PRO A 118 -10.48 8.32 -6.40
N CYS A 119 -11.17 7.38 -5.74
CA CYS A 119 -10.69 6.71 -4.53
C CYS A 119 -9.87 5.46 -4.86
N LEU A 120 -10.12 4.87 -6.03
CA LEU A 120 -9.37 3.72 -6.51
C LEU A 120 -7.89 4.11 -6.65
N PRO A 121 -6.95 3.27 -6.20
CA PRO A 121 -5.54 3.47 -6.43
C PRO A 121 -5.26 3.36 -7.93
N ARG A 122 -5.33 4.49 -8.64
CA ARG A 122 -4.88 4.55 -10.03
C ARG A 122 -3.37 4.41 -10.07
N ILE A 123 -2.92 3.30 -10.63
CA ILE A 123 -1.66 3.27 -11.36
C ILE A 123 -1.90 4.17 -12.57
N GLN A 124 -1.62 5.47 -12.45
CA GLN A 124 -1.70 6.36 -13.60
C GLN A 124 -0.67 5.88 -14.63
N PRO A 125 -1.04 5.74 -15.92
CA PRO A 125 -0.08 5.35 -16.96
C PRO A 125 1.07 6.36 -17.11
N GLU A 126 0.95 7.55 -16.54
CA GLU A 126 1.89 8.66 -16.69
C GLU A 126 2.72 8.95 -15.42
N GLY A 127 2.59 8.15 -14.35
CA GLY A 127 3.30 8.39 -13.10
C GLY A 127 3.68 7.11 -12.35
N ILE A 128 4.90 7.07 -11.82
CA ILE A 128 5.36 5.97 -10.97
C ILE A 128 4.65 6.03 -9.61
N GLY A 129 4.17 4.88 -9.13
CA GLY A 129 3.64 4.73 -7.78
C GLY A 129 4.74 4.88 -6.71
N CYS A 130 4.41 5.43 -5.54
CA CYS A 130 5.38 5.65 -4.48
C CYS A 130 6.00 4.36 -3.94
N THR A 131 5.27 3.24 -4.01
CA THR A 131 5.79 1.91 -3.67
C THR A 131 6.94 1.52 -4.59
N ALA A 132 6.76 1.65 -5.90
CA ALA A 132 7.80 1.35 -6.89
C ALA A 132 8.94 2.38 -6.88
N ALA A 133 8.63 3.67 -6.67
CA ALA A 133 9.65 4.71 -6.56
C ALA A 133 10.55 4.50 -5.32
N ARG A 134 9.97 4.08 -4.20
CA ARG A 134 10.71 3.73 -2.98
C ARG A 134 11.63 2.56 -3.22
N GLN A 135 11.16 1.49 -3.84
CA GLN A 135 11.99 0.34 -4.17
C GLN A 135 13.22 0.75 -5.01
N ARG A 136 13.05 1.55 -6.06
CA ARG A 136 14.17 2.04 -6.88
C ARG A 136 15.15 2.91 -6.09
N CYS A 137 14.66 3.67 -5.11
CA CYS A 137 15.51 4.46 -4.23
C CYS A 137 16.29 3.57 -3.25
N GLU A 138 15.68 2.50 -2.75
CA GLU A 138 16.34 1.54 -1.87
C GLU A 138 17.40 0.70 -2.59
N GLU A 139 17.21 0.44 -3.89
CA GLU A 139 18.20 -0.23 -4.76
C GLU A 139 19.41 0.66 -5.11
N ASP A 140 19.25 1.99 -5.06
CA ASP A 140 20.33 2.95 -5.29
C ASP A 140 20.98 3.38 -3.98
N ALA A 141 22.27 3.04 -3.77
CA ALA A 141 22.95 3.28 -2.49
C ALA A 141 22.94 4.76 -2.04
N SER A 142 23.03 5.70 -2.99
CA SER A 142 23.00 7.13 -2.68
C SER A 142 21.61 7.57 -2.21
N CYS A 143 20.58 7.16 -2.93
CA CYS A 143 19.19 7.44 -2.60
C CYS A 143 18.78 6.76 -1.29
N GLN A 144 19.18 5.50 -1.07
CA GLN A 144 18.91 4.75 0.15
C GLN A 144 19.49 5.45 1.38
N SER A 145 20.72 5.96 1.30
CA SER A 145 21.35 6.74 2.37
C SER A 145 20.56 8.02 2.65
N SER A 146 20.17 8.75 1.60
CA SER A 146 19.36 9.97 1.73
C SER A 146 17.96 9.69 2.29
N LEU A 147 17.32 8.59 1.90
CA LEU A 147 16.02 8.15 2.39
C LEU A 147 16.10 7.79 3.89
N THR A 148 17.17 7.14 4.32
CA THR A 148 17.42 6.85 5.74
C THR A 148 17.56 8.14 6.56
N ALA A 149 18.31 9.11 6.05
CA ALA A 149 18.43 10.43 6.68
C ALA A 149 17.08 11.17 6.73
N TYR A 150 16.27 11.07 5.67
CA TYR A 150 14.93 11.65 5.61
C TYR A 150 14.04 11.08 6.73
N LEU A 151 14.00 9.75 6.88
CA LEU A 151 13.22 9.09 7.93
C LEU A 151 13.69 9.48 9.34
N ALA A 152 15.00 9.66 9.53
CA ALA A 152 15.56 10.05 10.83
C ALA A 152 15.30 11.52 11.19
N TYR A 153 15.44 12.46 10.25
CA TYR A 153 15.40 13.89 10.54
C TYR A 153 14.03 14.54 10.34
N CYS A 154 13.12 13.90 9.60
CA CYS A 154 11.79 14.44 9.29
C CYS A 154 10.66 13.86 10.14
N GLY A 155 10.94 13.13 11.24
CA GLY A 155 9.89 12.58 12.10
C GLY A 155 8.87 13.61 12.62
N GLN A 156 9.30 14.85 12.90
CA GLN A 156 8.39 15.93 13.31
C GLN A 156 7.48 16.43 12.17
N LEU A 157 7.93 16.30 10.92
CA LEU A 157 7.15 16.63 9.73
C LEU A 157 6.06 15.58 9.50
N PHE A 158 6.36 14.29 9.68
CA PHE A 158 5.39 13.21 9.49
C PHE A 158 4.18 13.35 10.42
N ASN A 159 4.43 13.85 11.63
CA ASN A 159 3.39 14.15 12.63
C ASN A 159 2.72 15.52 12.43
N GLY A 160 3.05 16.27 11.37
CA GLY A 160 2.44 17.57 11.06
C GLY A 160 2.83 18.71 12.01
N ARG A 161 3.96 18.61 12.73
CA ARG A 161 4.35 19.62 13.73
C ARG A 161 5.17 20.76 13.13
N LYS A 162 6.33 20.44 12.54
CA LYS A 162 7.21 21.44 11.90
C LYS A 162 8.16 20.82 10.89
N CYS A 163 8.54 21.60 9.88
CA CYS A 163 9.66 21.28 9.00
C CYS A 163 10.95 21.88 9.59
N SER A 164 11.77 21.05 10.23
CA SER A 164 13.05 21.51 10.78
C SER A 164 14.03 21.91 9.67
N SER A 165 14.98 22.80 9.95
CA SER A 165 16.04 23.15 8.99
C SER A 165 16.79 21.91 8.50
N ARG A 166 17.14 20.99 9.41
CA ARG A 166 17.78 19.71 9.07
C ARG A 166 16.92 18.83 8.15
N CYS A 167 15.61 18.73 8.42
CA CYS A 167 14.68 18.03 7.54
C CYS A 167 14.59 18.70 6.17
N LYS A 168 14.48 20.04 6.11
CA LYS A 168 14.42 20.80 4.87
C LYS A 168 15.66 20.58 4.00
N SER A 169 16.86 20.65 4.58
CA SER A 169 18.11 20.37 3.85
C SER A 169 18.18 18.93 3.36
N THR A 170 17.69 17.98 4.15
CA THR A 170 17.65 16.55 3.75
C THR A 170 16.71 16.34 2.56
N ILE A 171 15.52 16.96 2.58
CA ILE A 171 14.58 16.94 1.45
C ILE A 171 15.25 17.53 0.21
N GLN A 172 15.89 18.70 0.33
CA GLN A 172 16.59 19.34 -0.79
C GLN A 172 17.67 18.43 -1.37
N GLN A 173 18.51 17.82 -0.52
CA GLN A 173 19.54 16.87 -0.96
C GLN A 173 18.92 15.69 -1.71
N MET A 174 17.84 15.13 -1.19
CA MET A 174 17.15 13.99 -1.80
C MET A 174 16.57 14.34 -3.19
N LEU A 175 16.12 15.59 -3.39
CA LEU A 175 15.61 16.06 -4.69
C LEU A 175 16.69 16.19 -5.76
N PHE A 176 17.97 16.27 -5.40
CA PHE A 176 19.08 16.23 -6.37
C PHE A 176 19.41 14.81 -6.85
N ILE A 177 18.91 13.77 -6.18
CA ILE A 177 19.11 12.38 -6.56
C ILE A 177 17.98 11.97 -7.51
N PRO A 178 18.26 11.36 -8.69
CA PRO A 178 17.23 11.03 -9.67
C PRO A 178 16.07 10.20 -9.09
N ASN A 179 16.40 9.13 -8.35
CA ASN A 179 15.38 8.29 -7.69
C ASN A 179 14.70 8.99 -6.50
N GLY A 180 15.37 9.95 -5.87
CA GLY A 180 14.78 10.78 -4.81
C GLY A 180 13.78 11.80 -5.34
N MET A 181 14.01 12.36 -6.53
CA MET A 181 13.04 13.19 -7.25
C MET A 181 11.78 12.38 -7.62
N LEU A 182 11.94 11.11 -8.03
CA LEU A 182 10.80 10.23 -8.29
C LEU A 182 9.94 10.01 -7.04
N LEU A 183 10.56 9.85 -5.87
CA LEU A 183 9.84 9.75 -4.59
C LEU A 183 9.05 11.02 -4.24
N ASN A 184 9.53 12.19 -4.63
CA ASN A 184 8.76 13.42 -4.45
C ASN A 184 7.54 13.49 -5.39
N GLN A 185 7.71 13.09 -6.65
CA GLN A 185 6.68 13.20 -7.70
C GLN A 185 5.70 12.02 -7.78
N CYS A 186 6.00 10.89 -7.13
CA CYS A 186 5.21 9.66 -7.24
C CYS A 186 3.73 9.82 -6.82
N VAL A 187 2.88 8.92 -7.27
CA VAL A 187 1.48 8.84 -6.81
C VAL A 187 1.40 7.91 -5.61
N CYS A 188 0.80 8.36 -4.50
CA CYS A 188 0.64 7.54 -3.31
C CYS A 188 -0.23 6.30 -3.62
N ASP A 189 0.36 5.13 -3.47
CA ASP A 189 -0.23 3.83 -3.79
C ASP A 189 0.11 2.80 -2.71
N GLY A 190 -0.42 1.58 -2.87
CA GLY A 190 -0.16 0.47 -1.96
C GLY A 190 -0.79 0.63 -0.57
N VAL A 191 -0.31 -0.20 0.36
CA VAL A 191 -0.82 -0.28 1.75
C VAL A 191 -0.45 0.95 2.59
N GLU A 192 0.66 1.62 2.25
CA GLU A 192 1.13 2.83 2.94
C GLU A 192 0.45 4.11 2.43
N ARG A 193 -0.48 4.02 1.47
CA ARG A 193 -1.14 5.17 0.82
C ARG A 193 -1.68 6.22 1.81
N PRO A 194 -2.45 5.87 2.87
CA PRO A 194 -2.97 6.87 3.80
C PRO A 194 -1.86 7.66 4.51
N PHE A 195 -0.75 7.00 4.84
CA PHE A 195 0.40 7.66 5.46
C PHE A 195 1.13 8.55 4.45
N CYS A 196 1.35 8.05 3.22
CA CYS A 196 1.97 8.81 2.13
C CYS A 196 1.23 10.12 1.85
N GLU A 197 -0.10 10.09 1.74
CA GLU A 197 -0.92 11.28 1.46
C GLU A 197 -0.74 12.34 2.55
N VAL A 198 -0.76 11.93 3.83
CA VAL A 198 -0.55 12.83 4.98
C VAL A 198 0.86 13.41 4.97
N VAL A 199 1.90 12.61 4.71
CA VAL A 199 3.28 13.10 4.65
C VAL A 199 3.48 14.09 3.51
N LYS A 200 2.95 13.80 2.31
CA LYS A 200 3.01 14.74 1.17
C LYS A 200 2.29 16.05 1.47
N GLU A 201 1.12 15.98 2.09
CA GLU A 201 0.38 17.17 2.51
C GLU A 201 1.18 17.99 3.54
N ASN A 202 1.72 17.35 4.58
CA ASN A 202 2.56 18.01 5.58
C ASN A 202 3.79 18.66 4.97
N MET A 203 4.47 17.95 4.06
CA MET A 203 5.64 18.48 3.35
C MET A 203 5.28 19.72 2.53
N SER A 204 4.15 19.71 1.82
CA SER A 204 3.68 20.86 1.04
C SER A 204 3.31 22.08 1.91
N LYS A 205 2.76 21.85 3.11
CA LYS A 205 2.31 22.93 4.01
C LYS A 205 3.45 23.52 4.84
N LEU A 206 4.34 22.66 5.33
CA LEU A 206 5.31 23.03 6.37
C LEU A 206 6.69 23.33 5.81
N CYS A 207 7.05 22.78 4.63
CA CYS A 207 8.41 22.88 4.11
C CYS A 207 8.61 23.92 3.01
N ASN A 208 7.63 24.80 2.69
CA ASN A 208 7.69 25.79 1.60
C ASN A 208 9.13 26.15 1.17
N ILE A 209 9.58 25.51 0.09
CA ILE A 209 10.95 25.58 -0.43
C ILE A 209 11.07 26.85 -1.31
N GLY A 210 10.59 27.99 -0.80
CA GLY A 210 10.28 29.16 -1.64
C GLY A 210 10.55 30.55 -1.07
N ASP A 211 10.84 30.73 0.22
CA ASP A 211 11.15 32.07 0.75
C ASP A 211 12.61 32.15 1.24
N ARG A 212 13.39 32.93 0.49
CA ARG A 212 14.66 33.56 0.91
C ARG A 212 14.27 34.51 2.06
N ASP A 213 14.98 34.59 3.17
CA ASP A 213 16.21 35.38 3.24
C ASP A 213 16.89 35.15 4.59
N GLY A 214 18.20 34.95 4.57
CA GLY A 214 19.04 35.17 5.73
C GLY A 214 19.59 36.59 5.60
N THR A 215 19.05 37.52 6.39
CA THR A 215 19.71 38.79 6.68
C THR A 215 19.74 39.00 8.18
N THR A 216 20.97 39.05 8.65
CA THR A 216 21.45 39.62 9.90
C THR A 216 20.79 40.97 10.20
N THR A 217 20.18 41.10 11.37
CA THR A 217 20.22 42.36 12.12
C THR A 217 20.85 42.04 13.46
N ASP A 218 22.15 42.29 13.56
CA ASP A 218 22.78 42.63 14.82
C ASP A 218 22.06 43.86 15.38
N GLN A 219 21.34 43.67 16.47
CA GLN A 219 21.19 44.75 17.44
C GLN A 219 21.23 44.14 18.83
N ALA A 220 22.27 44.53 19.55
CA ALA A 220 22.61 44.12 20.89
C ALA A 220 21.58 44.63 21.92
N GLU A 221 21.62 43.98 23.08
CA GLU A 221 21.14 44.43 24.40
C GLU A 221 19.64 44.27 24.71
N ALA A 222 19.31 43.18 25.41
CA ALA A 222 18.76 43.27 26.77
C ALA A 222 18.99 41.94 27.51
N ASP A 223 19.88 42.04 28.49
CA ASP A 223 20.24 41.10 29.54
C ASP A 223 19.03 40.58 30.34
N TYR A 224 18.87 39.25 30.42
CA TYR A 224 18.14 38.58 31.51
C TYR A 224 18.83 37.27 31.88
N VAL A 225 19.73 37.42 32.86
CA VAL A 225 20.29 36.41 33.77
C VAL A 225 19.19 35.67 34.55
N TYR A 226 19.57 34.52 35.14
CA TYR A 226 18.92 33.63 36.13
C TYR A 226 18.43 32.29 35.55
N GLU A 227 18.86 31.12 36.01
CA GLU A 227 19.92 30.70 36.94
C GLU A 227 20.10 29.19 36.70
N ASP A 228 21.35 28.71 36.65
CA ASP A 228 21.71 27.30 36.49
C ASP A 228 21.52 26.62 37.86
N GLU A 229 20.60 25.66 37.98
CA GLU A 229 20.57 24.76 39.15
C GLU A 229 21.28 23.46 38.80
N ASP A 230 22.54 23.40 39.21
CA ASP A 230 23.35 22.20 39.32
C ASP A 230 22.69 21.20 40.29
N ILE A 231 22.11 20.12 39.77
CA ILE A 231 21.76 18.95 40.60
C ILE A 231 22.90 17.94 40.52
N ASP A 232 23.80 18.03 41.49
CA ASP A 232 24.84 17.06 41.82
C ASP A 232 24.21 15.73 42.30
N PHE A 233 24.29 14.66 41.50
CA PHE A 233 24.10 13.29 42.00
C PHE A 233 25.46 12.65 42.26
N LYS A 234 25.99 12.98 43.44
CA LYS A 234 27.15 12.35 44.05
C LYS A 234 26.92 10.85 44.25
N THR A 235 27.72 10.05 43.54
CA THR A 235 27.89 8.62 43.79
C THR A 235 28.78 8.46 45.02
N GLU A 236 28.21 7.99 46.14
CA GLU A 236 29.00 7.42 47.24
C GLU A 236 28.51 6.01 47.57
N MET A 237 29.42 5.08 47.29
CA MET A 237 29.42 3.68 47.65
C MET A 237 29.90 3.58 49.10
N LEU A 238 29.13 2.99 50.01
CA LEU A 238 29.64 2.49 51.29
C LEU A 238 28.75 1.34 51.81
N ASP A 239 29.45 0.25 52.09
CA ASP A 239 29.03 -1.06 52.55
C ASP A 239 29.05 -1.10 54.10
N HIS A 240 28.01 -1.64 54.75
CA HIS A 240 28.14 -2.41 56.01
C HIS A 240 26.81 -3.05 56.47
N ASP A 241 26.94 -4.30 56.92
CA ASP A 241 25.93 -5.22 57.43
C ASP A 241 25.08 -4.70 58.61
N THR A 242 23.83 -5.16 58.73
CA THR A 242 23.34 -6.10 59.80
C THR A 242 21.80 -6.18 59.94
N VAL A 243 21.26 -7.39 59.73
CA VAL A 243 20.39 -8.18 60.64
C VAL A 243 18.95 -7.71 61.03
N VAL A 244 17.98 -8.54 60.59
CA VAL A 244 16.71 -9.01 61.24
C VAL A 244 15.36 -8.28 60.98
N SER A 245 14.64 -8.89 60.03
CA SER A 245 13.31 -9.54 60.13
C SER A 245 11.95 -8.80 60.24
N TYR A 246 11.06 -9.35 59.40
CA TYR A 246 9.63 -9.67 59.54
C TYR A 246 8.56 -8.81 58.81
N SER A 247 7.87 -9.55 57.92
CA SER A 247 6.42 -9.54 57.65
C SER A 247 5.88 -8.68 56.50
N GLY A 248 5.33 -9.35 55.47
CA GLY A 248 4.30 -8.77 54.59
C GLY A 248 4.27 -9.26 53.14
N SER A 249 3.71 -10.45 52.91
CA SER A 249 2.92 -10.89 51.73
C SER A 249 3.30 -10.40 50.30
N PRO A 250 3.73 -11.29 49.38
CA PRO A 250 3.70 -10.99 47.95
C PRO A 250 2.32 -11.38 47.36
N GLY A 251 1.59 -10.39 46.83
CA GLY A 251 0.45 -10.62 45.96
C GLY A 251 0.90 -11.32 44.69
N LEU A 252 0.64 -12.62 44.58
CA LEU A 252 1.00 -13.42 43.41
C LEU A 252 0.00 -13.19 42.27
N SER A 253 0.62 -12.89 41.13
CA SER A 253 0.07 -12.66 39.80
C SER A 253 -1.03 -13.62 39.37
N CYS A 254 -2.09 -13.05 38.80
CA CYS A 254 -3.34 -13.64 38.29
C CYS A 254 -3.17 -14.71 37.18
N HIS A 255 -1.94 -15.02 36.77
CA HIS A 255 -1.68 -15.94 35.66
C HIS A 255 -1.66 -17.43 36.02
N ILE A 256 -1.63 -17.80 37.31
CA ILE A 256 -1.54 -19.23 37.72
C ILE A 256 -2.93 -19.88 37.90
N LEU A 257 -4.01 -19.10 38.05
CA LEU A 257 -5.38 -19.63 38.20
C LEU A 257 -6.05 -20.05 36.87
N LEU A 258 -5.57 -19.56 35.72
CA LEU A 258 -6.16 -19.92 34.42
C LEU A 258 -5.65 -21.25 33.87
N LEU A 259 -4.47 -21.72 34.28
CA LEU A 259 -3.90 -22.98 33.79
C LEU A 259 -4.51 -24.23 34.45
N LEU A 260 -5.13 -24.10 35.63
CA LEU A 260 -5.80 -25.22 36.31
C LEU A 260 -7.23 -25.50 35.79
N MET A 261 -7.86 -24.55 35.09
CA MET A 261 -9.20 -24.73 34.53
C MET A 261 -9.20 -25.41 33.15
N VAL A 262 -8.03 -25.51 32.49
CA VAL A 262 -7.92 -26.16 31.17
C VAL A 262 -7.70 -27.68 31.30
N LEU A 263 -7.16 -28.15 32.42
CA LEU A 263 -6.87 -29.58 32.64
C LEU A 263 -8.06 -30.41 33.13
N THR A 264 -9.19 -29.80 33.50
CA THR A 264 -10.40 -30.51 33.98
C THR A 264 -11.48 -30.69 32.91
N VAL A 265 -11.28 -30.20 31.68
CA VAL A 265 -12.25 -30.34 30.58
C VAL A 265 -11.86 -31.44 29.58
N THR A 266 -10.67 -32.05 29.72
CA THR A 266 -10.19 -33.09 28.78
C THR A 266 -9.91 -34.45 29.42
N LEU A 267 -10.62 -34.80 30.51
CA LEU A 267 -10.68 -36.16 31.06
C LEU A 267 -12.13 -36.62 31.17
#